data_AF-A0A948V2F5-F1
#
_entry.id   AF-A0A948V2F5-F1
#
_cell.length_a   1.000
_cell.length_b   1.000
_cell.length_c   1.000
_cell.angle_alpha   90.00
_cell.angle_beta   90.00
_cell.angle_gamma   90.00
#
_symmetry.space_group_name_H-M   'P 1'
#
loop_
_entity.id
_entity.type
_entity.pdbx_description
1 polymer ?
#
loop_
_entity_poly.entity_id
_entity_poly.type
_entity_poly.pdbx_seq_one_letter_code
_entity_poly.pdbx_strand_id
1 'polypeptide(L)'
;QVAEAGAMSPADRQAMIQGMVGGLEERLRTSHRDRDGWVRLMRARMVLGDSAAATAALRNGMRAFADSPAEQAALTEAARGLGVPGA
;
A
#
# COMPACT_ATOMS: atom_id res chain seq x y z
N GLN A 1 -31.59 -2.16 14.77
CA GLN A 1 -31.46 -3.52 14.24
C GLN A 1 -30.03 -3.64 13.72
N VAL A 2 -29.19 -4.49 14.33
CA VAL A 2 -27.78 -4.66 13.95
C VAL A 2 -27.52 -6.15 13.87
N ALA A 3 -27.65 -6.72 12.68
CA ALA A 3 -27.37 -8.13 12.44
C ALA A 3 -27.06 -8.41 10.96
N GLU A 4 -26.08 -7.71 10.36
CA GLU A 4 -25.53 -8.11 9.04
C GLU A 4 -24.00 -7.90 8.95
N ALA A 5 -23.27 -8.01 10.07
CA ALA A 5 -21.80 -8.09 10.02
C ALA A 5 -21.27 -9.45 9.51
N GLY A 6 -22.17 -10.39 9.15
CA GLY A 6 -21.85 -11.82 9.02
C GLY A 6 -21.63 -12.36 7.61
N ALA A 7 -21.94 -11.63 6.53
CA ALA A 7 -21.87 -12.19 5.18
C ALA A 7 -21.46 -11.16 4.12
N MET A 8 -20.37 -10.43 4.33
CA MET A 8 -19.74 -9.75 3.20
C MET A 8 -19.23 -10.82 2.22
N SER A 9 -19.67 -10.75 0.97
CA SER A 9 -19.10 -11.61 -0.07
C SER A 9 -17.60 -11.30 -0.23
N PRO A 10 -16.79 -12.25 -0.73
CA PRO A 10 -15.38 -11.98 -1.04
C PRO A 10 -15.22 -10.74 -1.94
N ALA A 11 -16.14 -10.53 -2.88
CA ALA A 11 -16.16 -9.38 -3.77
C ALA A 11 -16.41 -8.05 -3.02
N ASP A 12 -17.39 -8.01 -2.12
CA ASP A 12 -17.68 -6.81 -1.31
C ASP A 12 -16.52 -6.46 -0.38
N ARG A 13 -15.88 -7.48 0.19
CA ARG A 13 -14.67 -7.29 1.01
C ARG A 13 -13.53 -6.72 0.17
N GLN A 14 -13.37 -7.20 -1.05
CA GLN A 14 -12.34 -6.73 -1.97
C GLN A 14 -12.59 -5.28 -2.41
N ALA A 15 -13.83 -4.93 -2.73
CA ALA A 15 -14.22 -3.55 -3.07
C ALA A 15 -14.01 -2.58 -1.89
N MET A 16 -14.35 -3.00 -0.67
CA MET A 16 -14.08 -2.21 0.54
C MET A 16 -12.58 -1.99 0.74
N ILE A 17 -11.75 -3.05 0.62
CA ILE A 17 -10.30 -2.94 0.73
C ILE A 17 -9.74 -2.02 -0.35
N GLN A 18 -10.20 -2.13 -1.60
CA GLN A 18 -9.78 -1.23 -2.68
C GLN A 18 -10.11 0.24 -2.37
N GLY A 19 -11.29 0.54 -1.84
CA GLY A 19 -11.66 1.90 -1.42
C GLY A 19 -10.77 2.45 -0.30
N MET A 20 -10.48 1.63 0.71
CA MET A 20 -9.56 1.99 1.79
C MET A 20 -8.13 2.23 1.29
N VAL A 21 -7.67 1.41 0.35
CA VAL A 21 -6.34 1.52 -0.26
C VAL A 21 -6.21 2.78 -1.10
N GLY A 22 -7.24 3.13 -1.87
CA GLY A 22 -7.28 4.39 -2.63
C GLY A 22 -7.23 5.62 -1.73
N GLY A 23 -7.96 5.62 -0.61
CA GLY A 23 -7.90 6.71 0.37
C GLY A 23 -6.54 6.84 1.06
N LEU A 24 -5.88 5.71 1.35
CA LEU A 24 -4.52 5.71 1.88
C LEU A 24 -3.52 6.31 0.88
N GLU A 25 -3.63 5.95 -0.40
CA GLU A 25 -2.75 6.47 -1.45
C GLU A 25 -2.88 8.00 -1.60
N GLU A 26 -4.11 8.53 -1.60
CA GLU A 26 -4.33 9.97 -1.67
C GLU A 26 -3.77 10.70 -0.44
N ARG A 27 -3.94 10.12 0.76
CA ARG A 27 -3.33 10.65 1.98
C ARG A 27 -1.80 10.66 1.88
N LEU A 28 -1.18 9.60 1.36
CA LEU A 28 0.28 9.52 1.26
C LEU A 28 0.87 10.49 0.23
N ARG A 29 0.08 10.90 -0.77
CA ARG A 29 0.48 11.97 -1.69
C ARG A 29 0.59 13.33 -0.99
N THR A 30 -0.21 13.57 0.05
CA THR A 30 -0.19 14.83 0.82
C THR A 30 0.74 14.78 2.02
N SER A 31 0.78 13.65 2.74
CA SER A 31 1.71 13.36 3.83
C SER A 31 2.82 12.43 3.36
N HIS A 32 3.71 12.96 2.52
CA HIS A 32 4.75 12.20 1.81
C HIS A 32 5.72 11.43 2.73
N ARG A 33 6.00 11.93 3.95
CA ARG A 33 6.98 11.35 4.88
C ARG A 33 6.42 10.30 5.83
N ASP A 34 5.64 9.37 5.30
CA ASP A 34 5.08 8.24 6.06
C ASP A 34 5.56 6.91 5.46
N ARG A 35 6.74 6.44 5.88
CA ARG A 35 7.33 5.19 5.39
C ARG A 35 6.39 4.01 5.67
N ASP A 36 5.88 3.92 6.88
CA ASP A 36 5.06 2.79 7.31
C ASP A 36 3.74 2.74 6.54
N GLY A 37 3.18 3.91 6.20
CA GLY A 37 2.06 4.05 5.29
C GLY A 37 2.37 3.55 3.88
N TRP A 38 3.52 3.89 3.31
CA TRP A 38 3.95 3.34 2.00
C TRP A 38 4.12 1.82 2.03
N VAL A 39 4.71 1.26 3.10
CA VAL A 39 4.83 -0.20 3.28
C VAL A 39 3.47 -0.86 3.39
N ARG A 40 2.54 -0.26 4.13
CA ARG A 40 1.17 -0.77 4.26
C ARG A 40 0.43 -0.73 2.93
N LEU A 41 0.61 0.32 2.14
CA LEU A 41 0.03 0.44 0.80
C LEU A 41 0.56 -0.67 -0.12
N MET A 42 1.88 -0.89 -0.18
CA MET A 42 2.49 -1.98 -0.95
C MET A 42 1.91 -3.35 -0.56
N ARG A 43 1.88 -3.65 0.74
CA ARG A 43 1.32 -4.92 1.25
C ARG A 43 -0.13 -5.10 0.83
N ALA A 44 -0.97 -4.08 0.99
CA ALA A 44 -2.38 -4.17 0.64
C ALA A 44 -2.59 -4.44 -0.85
N ARG A 45 -1.80 -3.78 -1.72
CA ARG A 45 -1.82 -4.04 -3.17
C ARG A 45 -1.38 -5.45 -3.51
N MET A 46 -0.33 -5.97 -2.87
CA MET A 46 0.10 -7.36 -3.05
C MET A 46 -0.95 -8.38 -2.62
N VAL A 47 -1.65 -8.15 -1.50
CA VAL A 47 -2.77 -9.01 -1.04
C VAL A 47 -3.93 -9.00 -2.04
N LEU A 48 -4.16 -7.88 -2.71
CA LEU A 48 -5.17 -7.77 -3.77
C LEU A 48 -4.73 -8.37 -5.12
N GLY A 49 -3.49 -8.87 -5.22
CA GLY A 49 -2.90 -9.36 -6.48
C GLY A 49 -2.51 -8.24 -7.46
N ASP A 50 -2.55 -6.98 -7.03
CA ASP A 50 -2.25 -5.80 -7.83
C ASP A 50 -0.77 -5.41 -7.68
N SER A 51 0.11 -6.29 -8.18
CA SER A 51 1.57 -6.08 -8.08
C SER A 51 2.06 -4.84 -8.82
N ALA A 52 1.34 -4.41 -9.87
CA ALA A 52 1.65 -3.19 -10.61
C ALA A 52 1.45 -1.96 -9.72
N ALA A 53 0.33 -1.87 -8.99
CA ALA A 53 0.11 -0.79 -8.06
C ALA A 53 1.04 -0.86 -6.84
N ALA A 54 1.43 -2.05 -6.37
CA ALA A 54 2.45 -2.18 -5.34
C ALA A 54 3.80 -1.57 -5.79
N THR A 55 4.19 -1.82 -7.05
CA THR A 55 5.40 -1.23 -7.65
C THR A 55 5.30 0.30 -7.77
N ALA A 56 4.11 0.82 -8.11
CA ALA A 56 3.87 2.26 -8.15
C ALA A 56 3.96 2.89 -6.75
N ALA A 57 3.44 2.21 -5.71
CA ALA A 57 3.56 2.64 -4.33
C ALA A 57 5.02 2.69 -3.86
N LEU A 58 5.84 1.69 -4.20
CA LEU A 58 7.28 1.70 -3.93
C LEU A 58 7.94 2.94 -4.56
N ARG A 59 7.73 3.16 -5.86
CA ARG A 59 8.30 4.31 -6.57
C ARG A 59 7.89 5.65 -5.97
N ASN A 60 6.62 5.78 -5.57
CA ASN A 60 6.13 7.00 -4.96
C ASN A 60 6.73 7.22 -3.57
N GLY A 61 6.85 6.17 -2.74
CA GLY A 61 7.57 6.22 -1.47
C GLY A 61 9.04 6.61 -1.66
N MET A 62 9.74 6.01 -2.62
CA MET A 62 11.12 6.37 -2.94
C MET A 62 11.28 7.85 -3.31
N ARG A 63 10.34 8.41 -4.08
CA ARG A 63 10.33 9.85 -4.42
C ARG A 63 10.02 10.73 -3.20
N ALA A 64 9.16 10.26 -2.31
CA ALA A 64 8.82 10.98 -1.09
C ALA A 64 9.99 11.10 -0.11
N PHE A 65 10.93 10.15 -0.16
CA PHE A 65 12.16 10.12 0.62
C PHE A 65 13.41 10.36 -0.24
N ALA A 66 13.31 11.17 -1.30
CA ALA A 66 14.42 11.42 -2.24
C ALA A 66 15.68 12.00 -1.59
N ASP A 67 15.55 12.65 -0.43
CA ASP A 67 16.64 13.23 0.35
C ASP A 67 17.13 12.31 1.50
N SER A 68 16.56 11.12 1.62
CA SER A 68 16.79 10.22 2.76
C SER A 68 17.14 8.80 2.28
N PRO A 69 18.41 8.53 1.90
CA PRO A 69 18.83 7.23 1.40
C PRO A 69 18.55 6.06 2.36
N ALA A 70 18.58 6.31 3.67
CA ALA A 70 18.25 5.31 4.69
C ALA A 70 16.78 4.88 4.61
N GLU A 71 15.85 5.82 4.42
CA GLU A 71 14.42 5.51 4.28
C GLU A 71 14.13 4.83 2.94
N GLN A 72 14.82 5.24 1.86
CA GLN A 72 14.74 4.55 0.57
C GLN A 72 15.21 3.10 0.64
N ALA A 73 16.33 2.84 1.33
CA ALA A 73 16.82 1.47 1.56
C ALA A 73 15.81 0.65 2.37
N ALA A 74 15.25 1.23 3.44
CA ALA A 74 14.22 0.57 4.25
C ALA A 74 12.95 0.23 3.45
N LEU A 75 12.48 1.13 2.59
CA LEU A 75 11.34 0.89 1.70
C LEU A 75 11.63 -0.23 0.70
N THR A 76 12.82 -0.22 0.11
CA THR A 76 13.25 -1.24 -0.85
C THR A 76 13.30 -2.61 -0.18
N GLU A 77 13.87 -2.70 1.02
CA GLU A 77 13.95 -3.95 1.78
C GLU A 77 12.56 -4.48 2.17
N ALA A 78 11.67 -3.59 2.64
CA ALA A 78 10.29 -3.96 2.92
C ALA A 78 9.58 -4.48 1.66
N ALA A 79 9.80 -3.84 0.51
CA ALA A 79 9.20 -4.25 -0.76
C ALA A 79 9.70 -5.63 -1.22
N ARG A 80 10.99 -5.94 -1.03
CA ARG A 80 11.55 -7.28 -1.28
C ARG A 80 10.91 -8.33 -0.40
N GLY A 81 10.78 -8.06 0.90
CA GLY A 81 10.11 -8.97 1.84
C GLY A 81 8.63 -9.23 1.51
N LEU A 82 7.99 -8.31 0.77
CA LEU A 82 6.62 -8.44 0.27
C LEU A 82 6.53 -9.09 -1.12
N GLY A 83 7.66 -9.31 -1.80
CA GLY A 83 7.69 -9.82 -3.18
C GLY A 83 7.21 -8.81 -4.23
N VAL A 84 7.32 -7.51 -3.96
CA VAL A 84 6.97 -6.47 -4.94
C VAL A 84 7.94 -6.55 -6.12
N PRO A 85 7.46 -6.66 -7.37
CA PRO A 85 8.33 -6.70 -8.54
C PRO A 85 9.19 -5.43 -8.65
N GLY A 86 10.49 -5.62 -8.90
CA GLY A 86 11.43 -4.51 -9.12
C GLY A 86 11.95 -3.80 -7.86
N ALA A 87 11.76 -4.39 -6.67
CA ALA A 87 12.43 -4.01 -5.43
C ALA A 87 13.87 -4.54 -5.34
#